data_AF-A0A7V2YWS8-F1
#
_entry.id   AF-A0A7V2YWS8-F1
#
_cell.length_a   1.000
_cell.length_b   1.000
_cell.length_c   1.000
_cell.angle_alpha   90.00
_cell.angle_beta   90.00
_cell.angle_gamma   90.00
#
_symmetry.space_group_name_H-M   'P 1'
#
loop_
_entity.id
_entity.type
_entity.pdbx_description
1 polymer ?
#
loop_
_entity_poly.entity_id
_entity_poly.type
_entity_poly.pdbx_seq_one_letter_code
_entity_poly.pdbx_strand_id
1 'polypeptide(L)'
;MRYGIVDLEWLLDYEIRGCMRSRNSASLVMFASEREAAHIRRLLEGTIRNSDELFELASCYAILMGHTPGHEALRAVSRYQAATASMVDLRFGVASYPQDGKDSAEIVAAALRYLWMARGMDRGAVVFGGAQTGAPVQAEAAANTDKVGDKK
;
A
#
# COMPACT_ATOMS: atom_id res chain seq x y z
N MET A 1 -12.57 -15.66 5.65
CA MET A 1 -13.28 -14.64 6.45
C MET A 1 -13.26 -13.35 5.64
N ARG A 2 -14.41 -12.79 5.27
CA ARG A 2 -14.46 -11.48 4.61
C ARG A 2 -14.44 -10.42 5.71
N TYR A 3 -13.40 -9.60 5.75
CA TYR A 3 -13.28 -8.54 6.74
C TYR A 3 -13.91 -7.26 6.20
N GLY A 4 -14.85 -6.67 6.96
CA GLY A 4 -15.53 -5.44 6.59
C GLY A 4 -14.78 -4.19 7.03
N ILE A 5 -15.36 -3.01 6.72
CA ILE A 5 -14.81 -1.72 7.15
C ILE A 5 -14.69 -1.61 8.68
N VAL A 6 -15.62 -2.23 9.42
CA VAL A 6 -15.62 -2.26 10.88
C VAL A 6 -14.41 -3.03 11.43
N ASP A 7 -14.05 -4.15 10.80
CA ASP A 7 -12.88 -4.95 11.20
C ASP A 7 -11.58 -4.18 10.92
N LEU A 8 -11.52 -3.49 9.76
CA LEU A 8 -10.40 -2.62 9.42
C LEU A 8 -10.24 -1.49 10.43
N GLU A 9 -11.31 -0.76 10.74
CA GLU A 9 -11.27 0.36 11.69
C GLU A 9 -10.89 -0.10 13.10
N TRP A 10 -11.39 -1.26 13.52
CA TRP A 10 -11.02 -1.85 14.81
C TRP A 10 -9.53 -2.20 14.89
N LEU A 11 -8.98 -2.88 13.88
CA LEU A 11 -7.57 -3.24 13.86
C LEU A 11 -6.67 -2.01 13.69
N LEU A 12 -7.06 -1.06 12.86
CA LEU A 12 -6.33 0.19 12.69
C LEU A 12 -6.31 1.01 13.99
N ASP A 13 -7.42 1.08 14.71
CA ASP A 13 -7.46 1.74 16.02
C ASP A 13 -6.54 1.05 17.05
N TYR A 14 -6.50 -0.29 17.03
CA TYR A 14 -5.56 -1.06 17.82
C TYR A 14 -4.09 -0.71 17.47
N GLU A 15 -3.74 -0.67 16.19
CA GLU A 15 -2.41 -0.29 15.71
C GLU A 15 -2.03 1.15 16.04
N ILE A 16 -2.96 2.10 15.90
CA ILE A 16 -2.76 3.52 16.26
C ILE A 16 -2.46 3.64 17.75
N ARG A 17 -3.23 2.97 18.61
CA ARG A 17 -2.95 2.94 20.06
C ARG A 17 -1.58 2.33 20.37
N GLY A 18 -1.15 1.32 19.62
CA GLY A 18 0.21 0.78 19.68
C GLY A 18 1.25 1.83 19.32
N CYS A 19 1.08 2.49 18.18
CA CYS A 19 1.95 3.53 17.65
C CYS A 19 2.09 4.73 18.59
N MET A 20 1.01 5.16 19.24
CA MET A 20 1.02 6.23 20.26
C MET A 20 1.99 5.93 21.41
N ARG A 21 2.04 4.67 21.87
CA ARG A 21 2.91 4.26 22.98
C ARG A 21 4.37 4.14 22.56
N SER A 22 4.62 3.57 21.38
CA SER A 22 5.96 3.28 20.87
C SER A 22 6.59 4.44 20.07
N ARG A 23 5.82 5.50 19.78
CA ARG A 23 6.18 6.59 18.85
C ARG A 23 6.48 6.08 17.44
N ASN A 24 5.79 5.00 17.04
CA ASN A 24 5.84 4.45 15.69
C ASN A 24 4.74 5.07 14.80
N SER A 25 4.74 4.67 13.53
CA SER A 25 3.70 4.99 12.56
C SER A 25 2.97 3.73 12.12
N ALA A 26 1.73 3.89 11.66
CA ALA A 26 1.00 2.85 10.93
C ALA A 26 0.59 3.44 9.58
N SER A 27 0.55 2.61 8.55
CA SER A 27 0.15 3.04 7.21
C SER A 27 -1.00 2.19 6.68
N LEU A 28 -1.91 2.84 5.98
CA LEU A 28 -3.06 2.24 5.32
C LEU A 28 -2.94 2.49 3.82
N VAL A 29 -2.82 1.41 3.06
CA VAL A 29 -2.80 1.43 1.60
C VAL A 29 -4.17 1.00 1.11
N MET A 30 -4.83 1.81 0.29
CA MET A 30 -6.07 1.45 -0.36
C MET A 30 -5.92 1.43 -1.87
N PHE A 31 -6.55 0.46 -2.53
CA PHE A 31 -6.56 0.36 -3.98
C PHE A 31 -7.86 -0.22 -4.51
N ALA A 32 -8.14 0.06 -5.78
CA ALA A 32 -9.33 -0.45 -6.47
C ALA A 32 -8.92 -1.52 -7.48
N SER A 33 -9.74 -2.56 -7.62
CA SER A 33 -9.61 -3.50 -8.72
C SER A 33 -10.99 -4.00 -9.15
N GLU A 34 -11.14 -4.25 -10.45
CA GLU A 34 -12.29 -4.96 -11.02
C GLU A 34 -12.16 -6.49 -10.89
N ARG A 35 -11.00 -6.98 -10.45
CA ARG A 35 -10.78 -8.41 -10.22
C ARG A 35 -11.31 -8.85 -8.85
N GLU A 36 -11.69 -10.12 -8.78
CA GLU A 36 -12.10 -10.76 -7.53
C GLU A 36 -10.98 -10.79 -6.49
N ALA A 37 -11.36 -10.74 -5.21
CA ALA A 37 -10.44 -10.67 -4.07
C ALA A 37 -9.45 -11.83 -4.02
N ALA A 38 -9.90 -13.04 -4.35
CA ALA A 38 -9.05 -14.23 -4.40
C ALA A 38 -7.93 -14.08 -5.44
N HIS A 39 -8.23 -13.46 -6.58
CA HIS A 39 -7.24 -13.20 -7.62
C HIS A 39 -6.22 -12.17 -7.13
N ILE A 40 -6.68 -11.05 -6.55
CA ILE A 40 -5.80 -10.01 -6.00
C ILE A 40 -4.88 -10.58 -4.91
N ARG A 41 -5.42 -11.35 -3.97
CA ARG A 41 -4.62 -11.97 -2.91
C ARG A 41 -3.53 -12.89 -3.48
N ARG A 42 -3.85 -13.66 -4.51
CA ARG A 42 -2.88 -14.53 -5.18
C ARG A 42 -1.79 -13.74 -5.92
N LEU A 43 -2.14 -12.62 -6.55
CA LEU A 43 -1.16 -11.75 -7.22
C LEU A 43 -0.20 -11.09 -6.24
N LEU A 44 -0.69 -10.77 -5.03
CA LEU A 44 0.10 -10.14 -3.98
C LEU A 44 0.76 -11.17 -3.05
N GLU A 45 0.56 -12.46 -3.30
CA GLU A 45 1.15 -13.55 -2.52
C GLU A 45 2.68 -13.45 -2.54
N GLY A 46 3.32 -13.52 -1.38
CA GLY A 46 4.76 -13.34 -1.22
C GLY A 46 5.25 -11.88 -1.28
N THR A 47 4.39 -10.90 -1.57
CA THR A 47 4.75 -9.47 -1.54
C THR A 47 4.29 -8.74 -0.27
N ILE A 48 3.14 -9.15 0.26
CA ILE A 48 2.57 -8.70 1.53
C ILE A 48 3.33 -9.39 2.66
N ARG A 49 3.79 -8.63 3.67
CA ARG A 49 4.48 -9.22 4.83
C ARG A 49 3.47 -10.00 5.67
N ASN A 50 3.93 -10.99 6.42
CA ASN A 50 3.06 -11.76 7.33
C ASN A 50 2.40 -10.90 8.42
N SER A 51 2.93 -9.71 8.70
CA SER A 51 2.38 -8.73 9.66
C SER A 51 1.39 -7.76 9.04
N ASP A 52 1.27 -7.74 7.71
CA ASP A 52 0.38 -6.83 6.99
C ASP A 52 -0.95 -7.54 6.76
N GLU A 53 -2.07 -6.83 6.96
CA GLU A 53 -3.42 -7.41 6.84
C GLU A 53 -4.17 -6.86 5.64
N LEU A 54 -4.72 -7.76 4.80
CA LEU A 54 -5.48 -7.41 3.60
C LEU A 54 -6.99 -7.57 3.85
N PHE A 55 -7.71 -6.48 3.64
CA PHE A 55 -9.15 -6.32 3.79
C PHE A 55 -9.83 -6.16 2.43
N GLU A 56 -10.99 -6.81 2.25
CA GLU A 56 -11.88 -6.65 1.10
C GLU A 56 -13.06 -5.77 1.52
N LEU A 57 -13.09 -4.53 1.04
CA LEU A 57 -14.16 -3.58 1.32
C LEU A 57 -15.17 -3.59 0.16
N ALA A 58 -16.32 -2.93 0.37
CA ALA A 58 -17.41 -2.95 -0.60
C ALA A 58 -17.04 -2.44 -2.01
N SER A 59 -16.04 -1.56 -2.14
CA SER A 59 -15.65 -0.95 -3.42
C SER A 59 -14.13 -0.82 -3.63
N CYS A 60 -13.33 -1.36 -2.72
CA CYS A 60 -11.87 -1.29 -2.75
C CYS A 60 -11.26 -2.36 -1.84
N TYR A 61 -9.94 -2.44 -1.87
CA TYR A 61 -9.13 -3.24 -0.97
C TYR A 61 -8.31 -2.33 -0.09
N ALA A 62 -7.99 -2.80 1.11
CA ALA A 62 -7.13 -2.09 2.04
C ALA A 62 -6.05 -3.04 2.58
N ILE A 63 -4.81 -2.58 2.63
CA ILE A 63 -3.70 -3.25 3.31
C ILE A 63 -3.30 -2.38 4.49
N LEU A 64 -3.45 -2.92 5.69
CA LEU A 64 -2.99 -2.30 6.92
C LEU A 64 -1.56 -2.76 7.19
N MET A 65 -0.67 -1.79 7.37
CA MET A 65 0.75 -2.00 7.66
C MET A 65 1.07 -1.41 9.04
N GLY A 66 1.09 -2.28 10.06
CA GLY A 66 1.49 -1.90 11.42
C GLY A 66 2.96 -1.50 11.48
N HIS A 67 3.30 -0.55 12.38
CA HIS A 67 4.67 -0.07 12.59
C HIS A 67 5.44 0.34 11.32
N THR A 68 4.72 0.78 10.29
CA THR A 68 5.28 1.11 8.98
C THR A 68 5.04 2.60 8.69
N PRO A 69 6.10 3.42 8.56
CA PRO A 69 5.98 4.83 8.16
C PRO A 69 5.67 4.95 6.66
N GLY A 70 5.11 6.09 6.25
CA GLY A 70 4.61 6.27 4.88
C GLY A 70 5.64 6.01 3.77
N HIS A 71 6.91 6.37 3.96
CA HIS A 71 7.94 6.09 2.96
C HIS A 71 8.23 4.59 2.78
N GLU A 72 8.08 3.78 3.84
CA GLU A 72 8.16 2.32 3.72
C GLU A 72 6.91 1.72 3.09
N ALA A 73 5.73 2.28 3.38
CA ALA A 73 4.49 1.91 2.72
C ALA A 73 4.56 2.17 1.21
N LEU A 74 5.14 3.31 0.79
CA LEU A 74 5.40 3.59 -0.63
C LEU A 74 6.32 2.55 -1.27
N ARG A 75 7.39 2.13 -0.60
CA ARG A 75 8.25 1.03 -1.07
C ARG A 75 7.49 -0.29 -1.19
N ALA A 76 6.52 -0.54 -0.31
CA ALA A 76 5.66 -1.72 -0.41
C ALA A 76 4.72 -1.63 -1.61
N VAL A 77 4.10 -0.47 -1.84
CA VAL A 77 3.30 -0.20 -3.03
C VAL A 77 4.10 -0.43 -4.31
N SER A 78 5.37 -0.01 -4.38
CA SER A 78 6.22 -0.28 -5.54
C SER A 78 6.40 -1.78 -5.80
N ARG A 79 6.51 -2.60 -4.75
CA ARG A 79 6.56 -4.06 -4.88
C ARG A 79 5.23 -4.63 -5.37
N TYR A 80 4.11 -4.13 -4.86
CA TYR A 80 2.77 -4.54 -5.32
C TYR A 80 2.59 -4.22 -6.80
N GLN A 81 2.97 -3.00 -7.21
CA GLN A 81 2.93 -2.58 -8.61
C GLN A 81 3.79 -3.46 -9.51
N ALA A 82 5.03 -3.77 -9.10
CA ALA A 82 5.90 -4.66 -9.85
C ALA A 82 5.29 -6.06 -10.01
N ALA A 83 4.68 -6.59 -8.94
CA ALA A 83 4.02 -7.89 -8.96
C ALA A 83 2.75 -7.91 -9.82
N THR A 84 2.03 -6.79 -9.96
CA THR A 84 0.77 -6.73 -10.72
C THR A 84 0.89 -6.09 -12.11
N ALA A 85 2.05 -5.54 -12.48
CA ALA A 85 2.24 -4.66 -13.65
C ALA A 85 1.67 -5.19 -14.97
N SER A 86 1.77 -6.49 -15.23
CA SER A 86 1.30 -7.13 -16.47
C SER A 86 -0.11 -7.74 -16.37
N MET A 87 -0.71 -7.74 -15.17
CA MET A 87 -1.92 -8.50 -14.88
C MET A 87 -3.11 -7.59 -14.55
N VAL A 88 -2.86 -6.51 -13.79
CA VAL A 88 -3.91 -5.59 -13.32
C VAL A 88 -3.35 -4.18 -13.18
N ASP A 89 -4.07 -3.19 -13.69
CA ASP A 89 -3.83 -1.78 -13.40
C ASP A 89 -4.40 -1.45 -12.01
N LEU A 90 -3.51 -1.22 -11.04
CA LEU A 90 -3.87 -0.83 -9.68
C LEU A 90 -3.40 0.60 -9.42
N ARG A 91 -4.30 1.39 -8.82
CA ARG A 91 -4.02 2.75 -8.35
C ARG A 91 -4.18 2.79 -6.85
N PHE A 92 -3.34 3.57 -6.18
CA PHE A 92 -3.15 3.49 -4.74
C PHE A 92 -3.34 4.85 -4.07
N GLY A 93 -4.11 4.85 -2.98
CA GLY A 93 -4.08 5.91 -1.96
C GLY A 93 -3.37 5.40 -0.72
N VAL A 94 -2.43 6.17 -0.19
CA VAL A 94 -1.66 5.80 1.01
C VAL A 94 -1.83 6.88 2.05
N ALA A 95 -2.29 6.51 3.23
CA ALA A 95 -2.37 7.40 4.40
C ALA A 95 -1.56 6.81 5.56
N SER A 96 -0.93 7.65 6.36
CA SER A 96 -0.11 7.24 7.50
C SER A 96 -0.48 8.00 8.76
N TYR A 97 -0.57 7.29 9.88
CA TYR A 97 -0.59 7.87 11.20
C TYR A 97 0.84 8.25 11.62
N PRO A 98 1.08 9.42 12.25
CA PRO A 98 0.09 10.46 12.60
C PRO A 98 -0.13 11.56 11.54
N GLN A 99 0.48 11.45 10.36
CA GLN A 99 0.52 12.54 9.38
C GLN A 99 -0.84 12.88 8.77
N ASP A 100 -1.65 11.87 8.46
CA ASP A 100 -2.88 12.00 7.67
C ASP A 100 -4.16 11.92 8.52
N GLY A 101 -4.02 11.76 9.83
CA GLY A 101 -5.11 11.60 10.77
C GLY A 101 -4.62 11.15 12.14
N LYS A 102 -5.41 11.43 13.18
CA LYS A 102 -5.11 11.07 14.58
C LYS A 102 -5.83 9.80 15.06
N ASP A 103 -6.85 9.38 14.32
CA ASP A 103 -7.70 8.23 14.63
C ASP A 103 -8.01 7.41 13.37
N SER A 104 -8.60 6.23 13.55
CA SER A 104 -8.84 5.28 12.46
C SER A 104 -9.78 5.85 11.38
N ALA A 105 -10.81 6.59 11.77
CA ALA A 105 -11.77 7.19 10.85
C ALA A 105 -11.12 8.27 9.99
N GLU A 106 -10.30 9.15 10.57
CA GLU A 106 -9.55 10.16 9.84
C GLU A 106 -8.58 9.53 8.82
N ILE A 107 -7.85 8.48 9.22
CA ILE A 107 -6.90 7.76 8.36
C ILE A 107 -7.62 7.02 7.21
N VAL A 108 -8.72 6.33 7.49
CA VAL A 108 -9.55 5.67 6.47
C VAL A 108 -10.08 6.70 5.48
N ALA A 109 -10.61 7.82 5.97
CA ALA A 109 -11.11 8.89 5.13
C ALA A 109 -10.00 9.51 4.26
N ALA A 110 -8.79 9.68 4.81
CA ALA A 110 -7.64 10.16 4.05
C ALA A 110 -7.24 9.18 2.94
N ALA A 111 -7.08 7.90 3.25
CA ALA A 111 -6.71 6.87 2.27
C ALA A 111 -7.74 6.76 1.14
N LEU A 112 -9.04 6.83 1.46
CA LEU A 112 -10.11 6.85 0.46
C LEU A 112 -10.07 8.08 -0.44
N ARG A 113 -9.85 9.28 0.12
CA ARG A 113 -9.69 10.51 -0.67
C ARG A 113 -8.50 10.39 -1.62
N TYR A 114 -7.36 9.88 -1.15
CA TYR A 114 -6.17 9.70 -1.97
C TYR A 114 -6.38 8.66 -3.07
N LEU A 115 -7.07 7.56 -2.77
CA LEU A 115 -7.45 6.57 -3.79
C LEU A 115 -8.37 7.21 -4.85
N TRP A 116 -9.34 8.03 -4.43
CA TRP A 116 -10.23 8.72 -5.36
C TRP A 116 -9.48 9.69 -6.27
N MET A 117 -8.51 10.43 -5.73
CA MET A 117 -7.60 11.26 -6.53
C MET A 117 -6.80 10.40 -7.52
N ALA A 118 -6.20 9.30 -7.06
CA ALA A 118 -5.39 8.42 -7.90
C ALA A 118 -6.20 7.83 -9.06
N ARG A 119 -7.49 7.52 -8.86
CA ARG A 119 -8.40 7.02 -9.92
C ARG A 119 -8.54 7.98 -11.11
N GLY A 120 -8.41 9.29 -10.88
CA GLY A 120 -8.42 10.30 -11.94
C GLY A 120 -7.09 10.48 -12.67
N MET A 121 -6.07 9.69 -12.31
CA MET A 121 -4.70 9.81 -12.82
C MET A 121 -4.32 8.61 -13.70
N ASP A 122 -3.08 8.66 -14.20
CA ASP A 122 -2.48 7.61 -15.02
C ASP A 122 -2.49 6.23 -14.35
N ARG A 123 -2.28 5.20 -15.17
CA ARG A 123 -2.16 3.81 -14.71
C ARG A 123 -1.04 3.70 -13.68
N GLY A 124 -1.26 2.93 -12.61
CA GLY A 124 -0.26 2.81 -11.55
C GLY A 124 -0.06 4.08 -10.70
N ALA A 125 -0.96 5.07 -10.73
CA ALA A 125 -0.80 6.26 -9.89
C ALA A 125 -0.83 5.93 -8.39
N VAL A 126 0.00 6.65 -7.62
CA VAL A 126 0.06 6.60 -6.16
C VAL A 126 -0.07 8.01 -5.59
N VAL A 127 -0.97 8.19 -4.63
CA VAL A 127 -1.16 9.45 -3.89
C VAL A 127 -0.90 9.23 -2.41
N PHE A 128 -0.04 10.06 -1.82
CA PHE A 128 0.38 9.98 -0.41
C PHE A 128 0.42 11.37 0.23
N GLY A 129 -0.12 11.52 1.44
CA GLY A 129 -0.07 12.80 2.18
C GLY A 129 -0.76 13.97 1.49
N GLY A 130 -1.71 13.71 0.57
CA GLY A 130 -2.36 14.73 -0.26
C GLY A 130 -1.47 15.34 -1.34
N ALA A 131 -0.20 14.93 -1.43
CA ALA A 131 0.70 15.28 -2.52
C ALA A 131 0.73 14.15 -3.57
N GLN A 132 0.83 14.52 -4.84
CA GLN A 132 1.04 13.55 -5.91
C GLN A 132 2.49 13.06 -5.85
N THR A 133 2.71 11.76 -5.65
CA THR A 133 3.99 11.12 -5.98
C THR A 133 3.95 10.75 -7.46
N GLY A 134 4.29 11.72 -8.31
CA GLY A 134 4.28 11.57 -9.76
C GLY A 134 5.47 10.74 -10.26
N ALA A 135 5.31 9.42 -10.26
CA ALA A 135 5.92 8.43 -11.17
C ALA A 135 5.75 7.03 -10.55
N PRO A 136 5.61 5.96 -11.35
CA PRO A 136 5.93 4.63 -10.86
C PRO A 136 7.36 4.70 -10.31
N VAL A 137 7.53 4.32 -9.04
CA VAL A 137 8.83 4.28 -8.40
C VAL A 137 9.67 3.32 -9.24
N GLN A 138 10.57 3.88 -10.05
CA GLN A 138 11.39 3.08 -10.96
C GLN A 138 12.14 2.08 -10.08
N ALA A 139 11.85 0.79 -10.28
CA ALA A 139 12.63 -0.28 -9.71
C ALA A 139 14.08 -0.04 -10.14
N GLU A 140 14.96 0.28 -9.18
CA GLU A 140 16.40 0.29 -9.41
C GLU A 140 16.78 -1.12 -9.89
N ALA A 141 16.93 -1.25 -11.22
CA ALA A 141 17.60 -2.37 -11.82
C ALA A 141 19.05 -2.35 -11.34
N ALA A 142 19.39 -3.27 -10.43
CA ALA A 142 20.77 -3.58 -10.11
C ALA A 142 21.43 -4.18 -11.37
N ALA A 143 22.01 -3.31 -12.19
CA ALA A 143 23.05 -3.67 -13.12
C ALA A 143 24.28 -4.08 -12.30
N ASN A 144 24.49 -5.39 -12.12
CA ASN A 144 25.83 -5.91 -11.84
C ASN A 144 26.33 -6.58 -13.11
N THR A 145 27.06 -5.80 -13.90
CA THR A 145 27.82 -6.30 -15.05
C THR A 145 28.94 -7.19 -14.56
N ASP A 146 28.82 -8.49 -14.82
CA ASP A 146 29.93 -9.42 -14.88
C ASP A 146 31.01 -8.89 -15.83
N LYS A 147 32.17 -8.54 -15.26
CA LYS A 147 33.43 -8.40 -15.99
C LYS A 147 34.59 -8.85 -15.11
N VAL A 148 34.93 -10.14 -15.17
CA VAL A 148 36.31 -10.66 -15.12
C VAL A 148 36.23 -11.98 -15.90
N GLY A 149 36.81 -12.18 -17.08
CA GLY A 149 38.14 -11.78 -17.53
C GLY A 149 38.84 -13.06 -17.98
N ASP A 150 38.48 -13.51 -19.18
CA ASP A 150 39.14 -14.62 -19.88
C ASP A 150 40.56 -14.17 -20.28
N LYS A 151 41.58 -14.79 -19.69
CA LYS A 151 42.98 -14.62 -20.11
C LYS A 151 43.49 -15.95 -20.67
N LYS A 152 43.83 -15.87 -21.96
CA LYS A 152 44.80 -16.73 -22.63
C LYS A 152 46.08 -16.89 -21.82
#